data_AF-F7T9R1-F1
#
_entry.id   AF-F7T9R1-F1
#
_cell.length_a   1.000
_cell.length_b   1.000
_cell.length_c   1.000
_cell.angle_alpha   90.00
_cell.angle_beta   90.00
_cell.angle_gamma   90.00
#
_symmetry.space_group_name_H-M   'P 1'
#
loop_
_entity.id
_entity.type
_entity.pdbx_description
1 polymer ?
#
loop_
_entity_poly.entity_id
_entity_poly.type
_entity_poly.pdbx_seq_one_letter_code
_entity_poly.pdbx_strand_id
1 'polypeptide(L)'
;MAAMTTPTHACPSDRDGFWFDAADPSLALERAGNHVRLARAEPPWIVVDQSIASLTLGRHWPGRLWRVRVTQLGDMSGLVAQPGYWRAAAIELLQPLPLGTLFGPHGEAVVDILARIPELTREQAQALGAGLPDDGWDRYGRAWERWAADEDGPAATPPDGANEASPQSEWHGVLSAARRRGGAHSPIHAGFMQVHGLLRRRAEAVDGAAAFIREEDEDGEIDEWLAAPWDRASDALLFAAMARGAPQYLSAADAEALSRPWRDVFGDPAGPA
;
A
#
# COMPACT_ATOMS: atom_id res chain seq x y z
N MET A 1 22.49 -34.00 48.41
CA MET A 1 21.30 -33.19 48.12
C MET A 1 21.70 -32.12 47.12
N ALA A 2 21.51 -32.38 45.83
CA ALA A 2 21.80 -31.43 44.76
C ALA A 2 20.48 -30.76 44.36
N ALA A 3 20.44 -29.43 44.49
CA ALA A 3 19.28 -28.63 44.12
C ALA A 3 19.08 -28.68 42.61
N MET A 4 17.88 -29.07 42.20
CA MET A 4 17.41 -28.99 40.81
C MET A 4 17.15 -27.51 40.48
N THR A 5 17.96 -26.94 39.61
CA THR A 5 17.68 -25.64 39.01
C THR A 5 16.61 -25.84 37.95
N THR A 6 15.38 -25.42 38.25
CA THR A 6 14.27 -25.36 37.30
C THR A 6 14.62 -24.40 36.17
N PRO A 7 14.38 -24.75 34.89
CA PRO A 7 14.62 -23.83 33.79
C PRO A 7 13.66 -22.63 33.91
N THR A 8 14.26 -21.45 33.82
CA THR A 8 13.64 -20.14 33.65
C THR A 8 12.44 -20.21 32.72
N HIS A 9 11.29 -19.70 33.20
CA HIS A 9 10.12 -19.41 32.37
C HIS A 9 10.58 -18.70 31.10
N ALA A 10 10.41 -19.33 29.94
CA ALA A 10 10.52 -18.66 28.67
C ALA A 10 9.56 -17.46 28.69
N CYS A 11 10.08 -16.24 28.48
CA CYS A 11 9.22 -15.12 28.13
C CYS A 11 8.32 -15.57 26.98
N PRO A 12 6.99 -15.33 27.04
CA PRO A 12 6.18 -15.49 25.85
C PRO A 12 6.84 -14.62 24.77
N SER A 13 7.14 -15.21 23.62
CA SER A 13 7.67 -14.47 22.48
C SER A 13 6.77 -13.26 22.25
N ASP A 14 7.33 -12.05 22.38
CA ASP A 14 6.56 -10.82 22.32
C ASP A 14 5.80 -10.79 20.98
N ARG A 15 4.46 -10.89 21.05
CA ARG A 15 3.55 -10.79 19.89
C ARG A 15 3.39 -9.33 19.51
N ASP A 16 4.52 -8.67 19.33
CA ASP A 16 4.62 -7.29 18.91
C ASP A 16 4.46 -7.23 17.39
N GLY A 17 3.60 -6.34 16.92
CA GLY A 17 3.37 -6.13 15.50
C GLY A 17 2.78 -4.76 15.24
N PHE A 18 2.12 -4.63 14.10
CA PHE A 18 1.61 -3.38 13.59
C PHE A 18 0.11 -3.49 13.36
N TRP A 19 -0.60 -2.43 13.75
CA TRP A 19 -2.03 -2.33 13.55
C TRP A 19 -2.37 -0.96 12.98
N PHE A 20 -3.16 -0.96 11.91
CA PHE A 20 -3.70 0.25 11.33
C PHE A 20 -5.15 0.45 11.81
N ASP A 21 -5.32 1.44 12.68
CA ASP A 21 -6.60 1.84 13.24
C ASP A 21 -7.32 2.77 12.27
N ALA A 22 -8.08 2.16 11.37
CA ALA A 22 -8.82 2.82 10.30
C ALA A 22 -10.21 3.33 10.74
N ALA A 23 -10.58 3.18 12.01
CA ALA A 23 -11.93 3.42 12.53
C ALA A 23 -13.04 2.71 11.73
N ASP A 24 -12.83 1.44 11.35
CA ASP A 24 -13.84 0.66 10.63
C ASP A 24 -15.07 0.39 11.54
N PRO A 25 -16.27 0.89 11.20
CA PRO A 25 -17.46 0.69 12.03
C PRO A 25 -17.90 -0.78 12.13
N SER A 26 -17.38 -1.66 11.26
CA SER A 26 -17.62 -3.11 11.35
C SER A 26 -16.96 -3.75 12.58
N LEU A 27 -15.91 -3.13 13.11
CA LEU A 27 -15.17 -3.58 14.30
C LEU A 27 -15.67 -2.81 15.53
N ALA A 28 -16.55 -3.44 16.31
CA ALA A 28 -16.97 -2.90 17.60
C ALA A 28 -15.82 -3.00 18.62
N LEU A 29 -15.09 -1.90 18.81
CA LEU A 29 -13.93 -1.83 19.70
C LEU A 29 -14.25 -1.11 21.01
N GLU A 30 -13.84 -1.70 22.12
CA GLU A 30 -13.79 -1.05 23.43
C GLU A 30 -12.36 -0.59 23.72
N ARG A 31 -12.22 0.63 24.25
CA ARG A 31 -10.92 1.26 24.50
C ARG A 31 -10.82 1.71 25.95
N ALA A 32 -9.76 1.29 26.63
CA ALA A 32 -9.46 1.66 28.01
C ALA A 32 -7.96 2.00 28.14
N GLY A 33 -7.63 3.29 28.18
CA GLY A 33 -6.23 3.73 28.17
C GLY A 33 -5.52 3.28 26.90
N ASN A 34 -4.42 2.53 27.05
CA ASN A 34 -3.67 1.94 25.94
C ASN A 34 -4.17 0.54 25.54
N HIS A 35 -5.25 0.04 26.11
CA HIS A 35 -5.79 -1.27 25.75
C HIS A 35 -6.98 -1.13 24.79
N VAL A 36 -6.99 -1.94 23.74
CA VAL A 36 -8.08 -2.04 22.76
C VAL A 36 -8.52 -3.49 22.67
N ARG A 37 -9.81 -3.75 22.78
CA ARG A 37 -10.38 -5.10 22.65
C ARG A 37 -11.66 -5.07 21.81
N LEU A 38 -12.00 -6.20 21.22
CA LEU A 38 -13.33 -6.38 20.64
C LEU A 38 -14.38 -6.38 21.76
N ALA A 39 -15.52 -5.73 21.51
CA ALA A 39 -16.68 -5.79 22.40
C ALA A 39 -17.19 -7.23 22.57
N ARG A 40 -17.02 -8.05 21.52
CA ARG A 40 -17.25 -9.51 21.54
C ARG A 40 -16.05 -10.19 20.91
N ALA A 41 -15.54 -11.25 21.56
CA ALA A 41 -14.41 -12.01 21.06
C ALA A 41 -14.82 -12.97 19.93
N GLU A 42 -15.30 -12.41 18.82
CA GLU A 42 -15.73 -13.11 17.61
C GLU A 42 -15.30 -12.32 16.36
N PRO A 43 -15.25 -12.95 15.17
CA PRO A 43 -14.92 -12.23 13.93
C PRO A 43 -15.90 -11.06 13.65
N PRO A 44 -15.44 -9.98 12.98
CA PRO A 44 -14.09 -9.77 12.45
C PRO A 44 -13.05 -9.51 13.54
N TRP A 45 -11.87 -10.14 13.39
CA TRP A 45 -10.77 -9.99 14.35
C TRP A 45 -9.97 -8.71 14.09
N ILE A 46 -9.28 -8.21 15.14
CA ILE A 46 -8.21 -7.23 14.97
C ILE A 46 -7.05 -7.94 14.26
N VAL A 47 -6.66 -7.47 13.07
CA VAL A 47 -5.51 -8.00 12.34
C VAL A 47 -4.26 -7.23 12.76
N VAL A 48 -3.29 -7.94 13.32
CA VAL A 48 -1.98 -7.38 13.70
C VAL A 48 -0.91 -8.01 12.81
N ASP A 49 -0.39 -7.24 11.86
CA ASP A 49 0.66 -7.66 10.95
C ASP A 49 2.01 -7.77 11.68
N GLN A 50 2.78 -8.80 11.34
CA GLN A 50 4.14 -8.97 11.88
C GLN A 50 5.14 -8.04 11.17
N SER A 51 4.80 -7.54 9.98
CA SER A 51 5.61 -6.61 9.19
C SER A 51 4.75 -5.47 8.64
N ILE A 52 5.28 -4.25 8.63
CA ILE A 52 4.57 -3.12 8.01
C ILE A 52 4.39 -3.33 6.50
N ALA A 53 5.34 -4.01 5.86
CA ALA A 53 5.33 -4.22 4.40
C ALA A 53 4.15 -5.08 3.91
N SER A 54 3.60 -5.95 4.78
CA SER A 54 2.45 -6.81 4.47
C SER A 54 1.10 -6.19 4.82
N LEU A 55 1.12 -5.02 5.47
CA LEU A 55 -0.09 -4.43 6.03
C LEU A 55 -1.04 -4.02 4.91
N THR A 56 -2.25 -4.57 4.95
CA THR A 56 -3.31 -4.25 3.99
C THR A 56 -4.10 -3.04 4.47
N LEU A 57 -4.14 -1.99 3.66
CA LEU A 57 -4.93 -0.80 3.93
C LEU A 57 -6.34 -0.96 3.34
N GLY A 58 -7.34 -0.79 4.21
CA GLY A 58 -8.73 -0.87 3.81
C GLY A 58 -9.27 0.45 3.26
N ARG A 59 -10.58 0.48 3.00
CA ARG A 59 -11.26 1.67 2.47
C ARG A 59 -11.17 2.89 3.39
N HIS A 60 -11.05 2.71 4.70
CA HIS A 60 -11.08 3.82 5.64
C HIS A 60 -9.67 4.41 5.77
N TRP A 61 -9.44 5.50 5.05
CA TRP A 61 -8.20 6.26 5.07
C TRP A 61 -8.54 7.77 5.18
N PRO A 62 -7.79 8.56 5.96
CA PRO A 62 -6.65 8.17 6.80
C PRO A 62 -7.06 7.50 8.12
N GLY A 63 -6.11 6.83 8.75
CA GLY A 63 -6.25 6.18 10.06
C GLY A 63 -5.04 6.47 10.95
N ARG A 64 -4.79 5.64 11.96
CA ARG A 64 -3.59 5.73 12.82
C ARG A 64 -2.80 4.43 12.78
N LEU A 65 -1.50 4.53 12.50
CA LEU A 65 -0.59 3.39 12.61
C LEU A 65 -0.06 3.27 14.03
N TRP A 66 -0.10 2.05 14.57
CA TRP A 66 0.43 1.72 15.89
C TRP A 66 1.37 0.53 15.81
N ARG A 67 2.46 0.60 16.59
CA ARG A 67 3.09 -0.60 17.12
C ARG A 67 2.27 -1.08 18.31
N VAL A 68 1.92 -2.35 18.31
CA VAL A 68 1.01 -2.95 19.29
C VAL A 68 1.53 -4.30 19.77
N ARG A 69 1.01 -4.78 20.88
CA ARG A 69 1.22 -6.13 21.40
C ARG A 69 -0.10 -6.89 21.46
N VAL A 70 -0.15 -8.10 20.91
CA VAL A 70 -1.33 -8.95 21.05
C VAL A 70 -1.40 -9.50 22.47
N THR A 71 -2.39 -9.05 23.24
CA THR A 71 -2.63 -9.49 24.63
C THR A 71 -3.61 -10.66 24.68
N GLN A 72 -4.53 -10.76 23.71
CA GLN A 72 -5.43 -11.91 23.55
C GLN A 72 -5.58 -12.28 22.08
N LEU A 73 -5.28 -13.54 21.73
CA LEU A 73 -5.51 -14.08 20.39
C LEU A 73 -7.00 -14.33 20.14
N GLY A 74 -7.40 -14.10 18.91
CA GLY A 74 -8.63 -14.67 18.34
C GLY A 74 -8.38 -16.06 17.76
N ASP A 75 -9.35 -16.56 17.01
CA ASP A 75 -9.25 -17.86 16.34
C ASP A 75 -8.28 -17.83 15.16
N MET A 76 -7.16 -18.53 15.31
CA MET A 76 -6.11 -18.71 14.29
C MET A 76 -6.30 -19.99 13.45
N SER A 77 -7.36 -20.76 13.67
CA SER A 77 -7.64 -21.97 12.91
C SER A 77 -7.92 -21.68 11.43
N GLY A 78 -7.61 -22.65 10.56
CA GLY A 78 -7.79 -22.53 9.10
C GLY A 78 -6.77 -21.63 8.38
N LEU A 79 -5.80 -21.07 9.10
CA LEU A 79 -4.70 -20.30 8.52
C LEU A 79 -3.52 -21.20 8.14
N VAL A 80 -2.74 -20.75 7.16
CA VAL A 80 -1.42 -21.34 6.86
C VAL A 80 -0.50 -21.22 8.09
N ALA A 81 0.52 -22.07 8.19
CA ALA A 81 1.35 -22.19 9.40
C ALA A 81 2.05 -20.89 9.84
N GLN A 82 2.33 -19.98 8.91
CA GLN A 82 2.94 -18.67 9.17
C GLN A 82 2.24 -17.62 8.31
N PRO A 83 1.06 -17.12 8.75
CA PRO A 83 0.24 -16.24 7.93
C PRO A 83 0.78 -14.80 7.83
N GLY A 84 1.85 -14.46 8.55
CA GLY A 84 2.44 -13.11 8.56
C GLY A 84 1.69 -12.09 9.43
N TYR A 85 0.59 -12.50 10.07
CA TYR A 85 -0.20 -11.67 10.98
C TYR A 85 -0.77 -12.51 12.14
N TRP A 86 -1.36 -11.86 13.13
CA TRP A 86 -2.18 -12.47 14.16
C TRP A 86 -3.60 -11.94 14.09
N ARG A 87 -4.58 -12.83 14.31
CA ARG A 87 -5.94 -12.45 14.67
C ARG A 87 -5.97 -12.21 16.18
N ALA A 88 -6.34 -11.01 16.59
CA ALA A 88 -6.39 -10.60 17.98
C ALA A 88 -7.83 -10.28 18.41
N ALA A 89 -8.17 -10.68 19.63
CA ALA A 89 -9.36 -10.23 20.34
C ALA A 89 -9.06 -9.00 21.21
N ALA A 90 -7.80 -8.86 21.66
CA ALA A 90 -7.32 -7.69 22.39
C ALA A 90 -5.84 -7.41 22.11
N ILE A 91 -5.51 -6.13 22.14
CA ILE A 91 -4.17 -5.60 21.93
C ILE A 91 -3.85 -4.51 22.95
N GLU A 92 -2.56 -4.31 23.19
CA GLU A 92 -2.02 -3.15 23.88
C GLU A 92 -1.33 -2.22 22.87
N LEU A 93 -1.65 -0.93 22.92
CA LEU A 93 -1.02 0.11 22.13
C LEU A 93 0.32 0.48 22.77
N LEU A 94 1.41 0.24 22.05
CA LEU A 94 2.76 0.50 22.56
C LEU A 94 3.25 1.89 22.12
N GLN A 95 3.15 2.17 20.82
CA GLN A 95 3.70 3.40 20.25
C GLN A 95 2.93 3.80 18.99
N PRO A 96 2.51 5.08 18.85
CA PRO A 96 2.01 5.59 17.58
C PRO A 96 3.18 5.77 16.60
N LEU A 97 2.99 5.39 15.35
CA LEU A 97 3.99 5.53 14.29
C LEU A 97 3.52 6.55 13.24
N PRO A 98 4.47 7.27 12.60
CA PRO A 98 4.15 8.11 11.44
C PRO A 98 3.50 7.29 10.31
N LEU A 99 2.54 7.88 9.61
CA LEU A 99 1.84 7.19 8.51
C LEU A 99 2.79 6.86 7.35
N GLY A 100 3.82 7.69 7.10
CA GLY A 100 4.80 7.42 6.05
C GLY A 100 5.52 6.08 6.23
N THR A 101 5.59 5.53 7.46
CA THR A 101 6.19 4.21 7.67
C THR A 101 5.47 3.10 6.90
N LEU A 102 4.17 3.25 6.61
CA LEU A 102 3.38 2.30 5.81
C LEU A 102 3.94 2.09 4.40
N PHE A 103 4.59 3.12 3.83
CA PHE A 103 4.95 3.16 2.41
C PHE A 103 6.47 3.12 2.19
N GLY A 104 7.23 2.66 3.19
CA GLY A 104 8.67 2.48 3.09
C GLY A 104 9.49 3.75 3.38
N PRO A 105 10.78 3.79 3.01
CA PRO A 105 11.72 4.83 3.43
C PRO A 105 11.34 6.26 3.03
N HIS A 106 10.65 6.43 1.89
CA HIS A 106 10.20 7.73 1.39
C HIS A 106 8.68 7.91 1.52
N GLY A 107 8.05 7.16 2.44
CA GLY A 107 6.60 7.08 2.49
C GLY A 107 5.88 8.36 2.93
N GLU A 108 6.55 9.32 3.57
CA GLU A 108 5.96 10.65 3.80
C GLU A 108 5.61 11.36 2.49
N ALA A 109 6.42 11.17 1.44
CA ALA A 109 6.11 11.73 0.13
C ALA A 109 4.90 11.04 -0.53
N VAL A 110 4.65 9.77 -0.19
CA VAL A 110 3.42 9.07 -0.59
C VAL A 110 2.24 9.62 0.20
N VAL A 111 2.36 9.84 1.51
CA VAL A 111 1.31 10.46 2.35
C VAL A 111 0.90 11.82 1.80
N ASP A 112 1.85 12.66 1.37
CA ASP A 112 1.56 13.94 0.71
C ASP A 112 0.68 13.76 -0.53
N ILE A 113 0.97 12.77 -1.37
CA ILE A 113 0.18 12.48 -2.56
C ILE A 113 -1.23 12.06 -2.15
N LEU A 114 -1.34 11.10 -1.22
CA LEU A 114 -2.63 10.59 -0.74
C LEU A 114 -3.50 11.69 -0.11
N ALA A 115 -2.89 12.69 0.53
CA ALA A 115 -3.60 13.83 1.11
C ALA A 115 -4.23 14.75 0.07
N ARG A 116 -3.69 14.82 -1.16
CA ARG A 116 -4.24 15.66 -2.24
C ARG A 116 -5.38 15.00 -3.00
N ILE A 117 -5.38 13.68 -3.12
CA ILE A 117 -6.34 12.94 -3.96
C ILE A 117 -7.81 13.27 -3.61
N PRO A 118 -8.24 13.30 -2.33
CA PRO A 118 -9.63 13.63 -1.98
C PRO A 118 -10.09 15.03 -2.41
N GLU A 119 -9.16 15.95 -2.64
CA GLU A 119 -9.43 17.35 -2.98
C GLU A 119 -9.39 17.62 -4.50
N LEU A 120 -8.94 16.65 -5.32
CA LEU A 120 -8.71 16.84 -6.75
C LEU A 120 -9.95 17.36 -7.48
N THR A 121 -9.84 18.50 -8.16
CA THR A 121 -10.89 18.93 -9.08
C THR A 121 -10.80 18.21 -10.41
N ARG A 122 -11.87 18.28 -11.21
CA ARG A 122 -11.87 17.72 -12.57
C ARG A 122 -10.83 18.40 -13.47
N GLU A 123 -10.62 19.71 -13.29
CA GLU A 123 -9.61 20.49 -14.02
C GLU A 123 -8.19 20.06 -13.63
N GLN A 124 -7.95 19.80 -12.34
CA GLN A 124 -6.66 19.27 -11.88
C GLN A 124 -6.39 17.86 -12.43
N ALA A 125 -7.41 17.00 -12.49
CA ALA A 125 -7.29 15.69 -13.13
C ALA A 125 -6.95 15.79 -14.62
N GLN A 126 -7.58 16.72 -15.35
CA GLN A 126 -7.23 17.01 -16.75
C GLN A 126 -5.79 17.50 -16.90
N ALA A 127 -5.36 18.45 -16.05
CA ALA A 127 -4.01 19.00 -16.08
C ALA A 127 -2.94 17.93 -15.79
N LEU A 128 -3.18 17.06 -14.82
CA LEU A 128 -2.33 15.90 -14.51
C LEU A 128 -2.15 15.00 -15.75
N GLY A 129 -3.24 14.69 -16.44
CA GLY A 129 -3.21 13.83 -17.61
C GLY A 129 -2.56 14.47 -18.85
N ALA A 130 -2.62 15.80 -18.98
CA ALA A 130 -2.08 16.53 -20.12
C ALA A 130 -0.54 16.59 -20.14
N GLY A 131 0.10 16.54 -18.96
CA GLY A 131 1.56 16.61 -18.81
C GLY A 131 2.28 15.26 -18.90
N LEU A 132 1.57 14.15 -19.11
CA LEU A 132 2.15 12.81 -19.09
C LEU A 132 3.25 12.64 -20.17
N PRO A 133 4.41 12.06 -19.82
CA PRO A 133 5.40 11.68 -20.81
C PRO A 133 4.93 10.48 -21.65
N ASP A 134 5.22 10.50 -22.95
CA ASP A 134 4.85 9.41 -23.88
C ASP A 134 5.43 8.05 -23.46
N ASP A 135 6.64 8.04 -22.87
CA ASP A 135 7.34 6.84 -22.38
C ASP A 135 7.18 6.62 -20.86
N GLY A 136 6.15 7.20 -20.24
CA GLY A 136 5.93 7.13 -18.80
C GLY A 136 5.81 5.71 -18.25
N TRP A 137 5.07 4.84 -18.94
CA TRP A 137 4.91 3.45 -18.53
C TRP A 137 6.19 2.63 -18.67
N ASP A 138 7.02 2.90 -19.68
CA ASP A 138 8.33 2.25 -19.82
C ASP A 138 9.27 2.64 -18.67
N ARG A 139 9.25 3.93 -18.26
CA ARG A 139 9.99 4.42 -17.09
C ARG A 139 9.51 3.76 -15.80
N TYR A 140 8.20 3.67 -15.64
CA TYR A 140 7.57 3.02 -14.50
C TYR A 140 7.95 1.53 -14.42
N GLY A 141 7.91 0.82 -15.55
CA GLY A 141 8.28 -0.59 -15.62
C GLY A 141 9.74 -0.86 -15.27
N ARG A 142 10.68 -0.02 -15.75
CA ARG A 142 12.09 -0.13 -15.35
C ARG A 142 12.31 0.00 -13.85
N ALA A 143 11.49 0.78 -13.15
CA ALA A 143 11.57 0.89 -11.69
C ALA A 143 11.06 -0.38 -11.00
N TRP A 144 9.97 -0.98 -11.50
CA TRP A 144 9.50 -2.28 -11.03
C TRP A 144 10.50 -3.41 -11.26
N GLU A 145 11.15 -3.45 -12.42
CA GLU A 145 12.20 -4.43 -12.73
C GLU A 145 13.37 -4.33 -11.73
N ARG A 146 13.80 -3.10 -11.39
CA ARG A 146 14.87 -2.87 -10.42
C ARG A 146 14.46 -3.25 -9.00
N TRP A 147 13.25 -2.88 -8.58
CA TRP A 147 12.70 -3.30 -7.28
C TRP A 147 12.58 -4.83 -7.19
N ALA A 148 12.08 -5.46 -8.24
CA ALA A 148 11.98 -6.91 -8.31
C ALA A 148 13.34 -7.61 -8.17
N ALA A 149 14.36 -7.11 -8.87
CA ALA A 149 15.72 -7.63 -8.77
C ALA A 149 16.32 -7.45 -7.36
N ASP A 150 16.00 -6.34 -6.69
CA ASP A 150 16.42 -6.05 -5.30
C ASP A 150 15.76 -7.04 -4.31
N GLU A 151 14.45 -7.28 -4.42
CA GLU A 151 13.71 -8.22 -3.56
C GLU A 151 14.12 -9.68 -3.80
N ASP A 152 14.25 -10.11 -5.06
CA ASP A 152 14.59 -11.49 -5.40
C ASP A 152 16.07 -11.81 -5.06
N GLY A 153 16.94 -10.79 -5.00
CA GLY A 153 18.34 -10.89 -4.64
C GLY A 153 19.23 -11.59 -5.69
N PRO A 154 20.56 -11.67 -5.47
CA PRO A 154 21.53 -12.10 -6.47
C PRO A 154 21.45 -13.59 -6.88
N ALA A 155 20.54 -14.37 -6.28
CA ALA A 155 20.38 -15.80 -6.55
C ALA A 155 19.11 -16.13 -7.37
N ALA A 156 18.38 -15.12 -7.82
CA ALA A 156 17.18 -15.31 -8.62
C ALA A 156 17.53 -15.87 -10.01
N THR A 157 17.01 -17.05 -10.34
CA THR A 157 17.07 -17.57 -11.71
C THR A 157 16.06 -16.78 -12.56
N PRO A 158 16.46 -16.22 -13.71
CA PRO A 158 15.52 -15.58 -14.61
C PRO A 158 14.39 -16.56 -14.97
N PRO A 159 13.13 -16.11 -15.04
CA PRO A 159 12.05 -16.96 -15.52
C PRO A 159 12.32 -17.38 -16.98
N ASP A 160 12.01 -18.63 -17.32
CA ASP A 160 12.07 -19.12 -18.69
C ASP A 160 11.12 -18.28 -19.57
N GLY A 161 11.65 -17.67 -20.64
CA GLY A 161 10.84 -16.88 -21.60
C GLY A 161 11.11 -15.37 -21.63
N ALA A 162 12.10 -14.84 -20.88
CA ALA A 162 12.44 -13.42 -20.82
C ALA A 162 12.92 -12.75 -22.14
N ASN A 163 12.80 -13.44 -23.28
CA ASN A 163 13.28 -12.98 -24.60
C ASN A 163 12.14 -12.57 -25.56
N GLU A 164 10.88 -12.60 -25.14
CA GLU A 164 9.78 -12.04 -25.92
C GLU A 164 9.42 -10.67 -25.35
N ALA A 165 9.95 -9.62 -25.97
CA ALA A 165 9.58 -8.25 -25.67
C ALA A 165 8.09 -8.06 -25.99
N SER A 166 7.25 -8.15 -24.96
CA SER A 166 5.87 -7.69 -25.08
C SER A 166 5.88 -6.20 -25.44
N PRO A 167 5.03 -5.75 -26.38
CA PRO A 167 5.06 -4.38 -26.87
C PRO A 167 4.65 -3.34 -25.80
N GLN A 168 4.11 -3.78 -24.67
CA GLN A 168 3.96 -3.02 -23.44
C GLN A 168 4.79 -3.69 -22.35
N SER A 169 5.49 -2.89 -21.53
CA SER A 169 6.16 -3.41 -20.34
C SER A 169 5.16 -4.26 -19.54
N GLU A 170 5.59 -5.46 -19.11
CA GLU A 170 4.79 -6.37 -18.26
C GLU A 170 4.26 -5.69 -16.97
N TRP A 171 4.85 -4.54 -16.62
CA TRP A 171 4.53 -3.72 -15.46
C TRP A 171 3.50 -2.61 -15.72
N HIS A 172 2.95 -2.51 -16.93
CA HIS A 172 1.92 -1.52 -17.26
C HIS A 172 0.69 -1.70 -16.36
N GLY A 173 0.30 -0.64 -15.64
CA GLY A 173 -0.84 -0.66 -14.73
C GLY A 173 -0.67 -1.53 -13.47
N VAL A 174 0.50 -2.14 -13.25
CA VAL A 174 0.72 -3.01 -12.09
C VAL A 174 0.79 -2.19 -10.81
N LEU A 175 -0.06 -2.53 -9.83
CA LEU A 175 -0.12 -1.87 -8.52
C LEU A 175 0.49 -2.72 -7.40
N SER A 176 0.59 -4.03 -7.62
CA SER A 176 1.02 -5.03 -6.64
C SER A 176 1.48 -6.30 -7.35
N ALA A 177 2.59 -6.88 -6.90
CA ALA A 177 3.11 -8.15 -7.38
C ALA A 177 3.57 -9.02 -6.20
N ALA A 178 3.20 -10.30 -6.22
CA ALA A 178 3.71 -11.26 -5.24
C ALA A 178 5.18 -11.60 -5.53
N ARG A 179 6.03 -11.57 -4.50
CA ARG A 179 7.46 -11.93 -4.60
C ARG A 179 7.81 -13.04 -3.62
N ARG A 180 8.88 -13.78 -3.93
CA ARG A 180 9.29 -14.98 -3.16
C ARG A 180 9.95 -14.62 -1.83
N ARG A 181 10.45 -13.39 -1.70
CA ARG A 181 11.19 -12.88 -0.56
C ARG A 181 10.66 -11.48 -0.25
N GLY A 182 10.51 -11.17 1.03
CA GLY A 182 9.94 -9.90 1.47
C GLY A 182 8.42 -9.92 1.46
N GLY A 183 7.80 -9.42 2.54
CA GLY A 183 6.34 -9.25 2.60
C GLY A 183 5.84 -8.05 1.79
N ALA A 184 6.74 -7.33 1.09
CA ALA A 184 6.40 -6.18 0.28
C ALA A 184 5.85 -6.63 -1.07
N HIS A 185 4.75 -6.00 -1.48
CA HIS A 185 4.10 -6.29 -2.77
C HIS A 185 4.35 -5.21 -3.83
N SER A 186 5.01 -4.12 -3.48
CA SER A 186 5.40 -3.08 -4.43
C SER A 186 6.58 -2.26 -3.90
N PRO A 187 7.24 -1.46 -4.76
CA PRO A 187 8.25 -0.47 -4.38
C PRO A 187 7.85 0.48 -3.23
N ILE A 188 6.54 0.70 -3.04
CA ILE A 188 5.98 1.57 -1.99
C ILE A 188 4.93 0.85 -1.13
N HIS A 189 5.08 -0.47 -0.96
CA HIS A 189 4.15 -1.35 -0.25
C HIS A 189 2.69 -1.21 -0.74
N ALA A 190 1.73 -0.87 0.13
CA ALA A 190 0.33 -0.66 -0.25
C ALA A 190 0.08 0.68 -0.98
N GLY A 191 1.10 1.50 -1.22
CA GLY A 191 0.97 2.88 -1.71
C GLY A 191 0.24 3.00 -3.05
N PHE A 192 0.60 2.19 -4.07
CA PHE A 192 -0.05 2.25 -5.38
C PHE A 192 -1.53 1.85 -5.33
N MET A 193 -1.84 0.79 -4.57
CA MET A 193 -3.22 0.38 -4.30
C MET A 193 -4.02 1.49 -3.61
N GLN A 194 -3.41 2.19 -2.64
CA GLN A 194 -4.06 3.28 -1.93
C GLN A 194 -4.30 4.51 -2.81
N VAL A 195 -3.34 4.86 -3.67
CA VAL A 195 -3.49 5.91 -4.70
C VAL A 195 -4.67 5.59 -5.61
N HIS A 196 -4.69 4.38 -6.18
CA HIS A 196 -5.74 3.95 -7.10
C HIS A 196 -7.13 3.95 -6.41
N GLY A 197 -7.23 3.37 -5.22
CA GLY A 197 -8.49 3.30 -4.47
C GLY A 197 -9.03 4.67 -4.06
N LEU A 198 -8.17 5.61 -3.65
CA LEU A 198 -8.60 6.98 -3.35
C LEU A 198 -9.04 7.73 -4.60
N LEU A 199 -8.34 7.56 -5.72
CA LEU A 199 -8.69 8.25 -6.95
C LEU A 199 -10.03 7.77 -7.50
N ARG A 200 -10.30 6.46 -7.51
CA ARG A 200 -11.61 5.94 -7.95
C ARG A 200 -12.76 6.56 -7.15
N ARG A 201 -12.63 6.61 -5.82
CA ARG A 201 -13.64 7.26 -4.96
C ARG A 201 -13.79 8.74 -5.26
N ARG A 202 -12.67 9.42 -5.53
CA ARG A 202 -12.72 10.84 -5.88
C ARG A 202 -13.42 11.05 -7.22
N ALA A 203 -13.08 10.24 -8.21
CA ALA A 203 -13.67 10.27 -9.55
C ALA A 203 -15.19 10.06 -9.46
N GLU A 204 -15.63 9.04 -8.72
CA GLU A 204 -17.05 8.79 -8.43
C GLU A 204 -17.72 9.98 -7.71
N ALA A 205 -17.05 10.56 -6.71
CA ALA A 205 -17.62 11.69 -5.96
C ALA A 205 -17.81 12.95 -6.82
N VAL A 206 -17.00 13.13 -7.88
CA VAL A 206 -17.05 14.30 -8.76
C VAL A 206 -17.97 14.07 -9.96
N ASP A 207 -17.83 12.92 -10.63
CA ASP A 207 -18.49 12.64 -11.92
C ASP A 207 -19.51 11.49 -11.84
N GLY A 208 -19.70 10.87 -10.68
CA GLY A 208 -20.62 9.76 -10.48
C GLY A 208 -20.31 8.57 -11.40
N ALA A 209 -21.36 7.97 -11.97
CA ALA A 209 -21.22 6.85 -12.89
C ALA A 209 -20.44 7.21 -14.17
N ALA A 210 -20.41 8.49 -14.58
CA ALA A 210 -19.65 8.92 -15.77
C ALA A 210 -18.12 8.90 -15.56
N ALA A 211 -17.67 8.69 -14.32
CA ALA A 211 -16.26 8.50 -13.99
C ALA A 211 -15.72 7.13 -14.44
N PHE A 212 -16.59 6.21 -14.84
CA PHE A 212 -16.24 4.83 -15.18
C PHE A 212 -16.78 4.44 -16.54
N ILE A 213 -16.00 3.62 -17.25
CA ILE A 213 -16.46 2.87 -18.41
C ILE A 213 -16.63 1.43 -17.95
N ARG A 214 -17.77 0.83 -18.30
CA ARG A 214 -18.11 -0.55 -17.97
C ARG A 214 -18.38 -1.30 -19.26
N GLU A 215 -17.69 -2.40 -19.45
CA GLU A 215 -17.94 -3.33 -20.54
C GLU A 215 -18.22 -4.71 -19.94
N GLU A 216 -19.28 -5.35 -20.43
CA GLU A 216 -19.60 -6.73 -20.09
C GLU A 216 -18.90 -7.62 -21.11
N ASP A 217 -18.09 -8.55 -20.65
CA ASP A 217 -17.40 -9.51 -21.50
C ASP A 217 -18.34 -10.63 -21.99
N GLU A 218 -17.79 -11.58 -22.75
CA GLU A 218 -18.58 -12.69 -23.31
C GLU A 218 -19.14 -13.64 -22.25
N ASP A 219 -18.56 -13.64 -21.04
CA ASP A 219 -18.95 -14.49 -19.91
C ASP A 219 -19.92 -13.77 -18.93
N GLY A 220 -20.23 -12.51 -19.19
CA GLY A 220 -21.11 -11.68 -18.35
C GLY A 220 -20.38 -11.03 -17.17
N GLU A 221 -19.04 -11.05 -17.16
CA GLU A 221 -18.23 -10.32 -16.18
C GLU A 221 -18.13 -8.84 -16.60
N ILE A 222 -18.25 -7.93 -15.63
CA ILE A 222 -18.17 -6.50 -15.88
C ILE A 222 -16.75 -6.01 -15.60
N ASP A 223 -16.03 -5.66 -16.66
CA ASP A 223 -14.79 -4.93 -16.57
C ASP A 223 -15.07 -3.43 -16.36
N GLU A 224 -14.41 -2.82 -15.39
CA GLU A 224 -14.61 -1.41 -15.03
C GLU A 224 -13.29 -0.63 -14.92
N TRP A 225 -13.10 0.33 -15.83
CA TRP A 225 -11.97 1.26 -15.82
C TRP A 225 -12.40 2.72 -15.65
N LEU A 226 -11.44 3.57 -15.29
CA LEU A 226 -11.68 5.01 -15.17
C LEU A 226 -11.90 5.62 -16.56
N ALA A 227 -12.90 6.48 -16.68
CA ALA A 227 -13.13 7.31 -17.85
C ALA A 227 -12.27 8.58 -17.79
N ALA A 228 -12.05 9.22 -18.95
CA ALA A 228 -11.39 10.51 -19.00
C ALA A 228 -12.16 11.57 -18.17
N PRO A 229 -11.46 12.39 -17.36
CA PRO A 229 -10.00 12.56 -17.30
C PRO A 229 -9.27 11.68 -16.27
N TRP A 230 -9.99 10.82 -15.55
CA TRP A 230 -9.50 10.15 -14.35
C TRP A 230 -8.51 9.01 -14.64
N ASP A 231 -8.59 8.41 -15.82
CA ASP A 231 -7.61 7.42 -16.32
C ASP A 231 -6.20 8.01 -16.33
N ARG A 232 -6.00 9.11 -17.07
CA ARG A 232 -4.68 9.76 -17.19
C ARG A 232 -4.25 10.44 -15.90
N ALA A 233 -5.20 10.88 -15.08
CA ALA A 233 -4.88 11.34 -13.72
C ALA A 233 -4.33 10.19 -12.85
N SER A 234 -4.86 8.96 -13.01
CA SER A 234 -4.36 7.77 -12.34
C SER A 234 -2.91 7.52 -12.70
N ASP A 235 -2.58 7.52 -13.98
CA ASP A 235 -1.21 7.33 -14.47
C ASP A 235 -0.25 8.37 -13.85
N ALA A 236 -0.64 9.65 -13.91
CA ALA A 236 0.17 10.73 -13.36
C ALA A 236 0.42 10.59 -11.85
N LEU A 237 -0.58 10.15 -11.09
CA LEU A 237 -0.48 9.92 -9.64
C LEU A 237 0.38 8.69 -9.32
N LEU A 238 0.26 7.61 -10.09
CA LEU A 238 1.11 6.43 -9.94
C LEU A 238 2.58 6.75 -10.28
N PHE A 239 2.81 7.52 -11.33
CA PHE A 239 4.15 7.99 -11.71
C PHE A 239 4.76 8.88 -10.63
N ALA A 240 4.00 9.83 -10.10
CA ALA A 240 4.43 10.67 -8.99
C ALA A 240 4.72 9.85 -7.73
N ALA A 241 3.89 8.85 -7.42
CA ALA A 241 4.08 7.97 -6.28
C ALA A 241 5.33 7.10 -6.41
N MET A 242 5.63 6.58 -7.60
CA MET A 242 6.89 5.89 -7.87
C MET A 242 8.08 6.83 -7.72
N ALA A 243 8.03 7.99 -8.38
CA ALA A 243 9.12 8.98 -8.39
C ALA A 243 9.48 9.49 -6.99
N ARG A 244 8.47 9.72 -6.15
CA ARG A 244 8.65 10.33 -4.83
C ARG A 244 8.76 9.29 -3.71
N GLY A 245 8.07 8.15 -3.83
CA GLY A 245 8.01 7.11 -2.81
C GLY A 245 9.08 6.03 -2.97
N ALA A 246 9.63 5.85 -4.17
CA ALA A 246 10.71 4.90 -4.41
C ALA A 246 11.81 5.42 -5.37
N PRO A 247 12.37 6.62 -5.13
CA PRO A 247 13.39 7.22 -5.99
C PRO A 247 14.64 6.34 -6.16
N GLN A 248 14.94 5.46 -5.20
CA GLN A 248 16.07 4.53 -5.26
C GLN A 248 16.01 3.55 -6.45
N TYR A 249 14.82 3.32 -7.03
CA TYR A 249 14.67 2.46 -8.20
C TYR A 249 14.63 3.23 -9.51
N LEU A 250 14.80 4.56 -9.49
CA LEU A 250 14.73 5.41 -10.67
C LEU A 250 16.08 6.04 -10.99
N SER A 251 16.31 6.31 -12.28
CA SER A 251 17.38 7.25 -12.64
C SER A 251 16.89 8.68 -12.37
N ALA A 252 17.82 9.64 -12.25
CA ALA A 252 17.43 11.04 -12.07
C ALA A 252 16.54 11.57 -13.21
N ALA A 253 16.80 11.14 -14.45
CA ALA A 253 15.99 11.50 -15.61
C ALA A 253 14.59 10.89 -15.56
N ASP A 254 14.47 9.62 -15.17
CA ASP A 254 13.17 8.96 -15.04
C ASP A 254 12.35 9.59 -13.90
N ALA A 255 12.98 9.84 -12.74
CA ALA A 255 12.33 10.48 -11.60
C ALA A 255 11.82 11.89 -11.92
N GLU A 256 12.61 12.70 -12.63
CA GLU A 256 12.20 14.03 -13.08
C GLU A 256 11.00 13.95 -14.02
N ALA A 257 11.05 13.06 -15.02
CA ALA A 257 9.98 12.97 -16.00
C ALA A 257 8.67 12.41 -15.41
N LEU A 258 8.75 11.43 -14.51
CA LEU A 258 7.58 10.86 -13.83
C LEU A 258 6.95 11.81 -12.80
N SER A 259 7.73 12.71 -12.20
CA SER A 259 7.21 13.69 -11.22
C SER A 259 6.71 14.99 -11.83
N ARG A 260 7.09 15.31 -13.08
CA ARG A 260 6.71 16.57 -13.75
C ARG A 260 5.20 16.84 -13.78
N PRO A 261 4.31 15.92 -14.20
CA PRO A 261 2.88 16.21 -14.27
C PRO A 261 2.30 16.62 -12.91
N TRP A 262 2.75 15.96 -11.84
CA TRP A 262 2.39 16.31 -10.48
C TRP A 262 2.88 17.70 -10.07
N ARG A 263 4.15 17.99 -10.34
CA ARG A 263 4.77 19.29 -10.00
C ARG A 263 4.12 20.45 -10.73
N ASP A 264 3.76 20.26 -12.00
CA ASP A 264 3.10 21.31 -12.79
C ASP A 264 1.73 21.69 -12.22
N VAL A 265 1.04 20.76 -11.55
CA VAL A 265 -0.29 20.99 -10.94
C VAL A 265 -0.19 21.47 -9.49
N PHE A 266 0.72 20.92 -8.68
CA PHE A 266 0.77 21.16 -7.23
C PHE A 266 2.00 21.94 -6.76
N GLY A 267 2.96 22.21 -7.63
CA GLY A 267 4.27 22.75 -7.31
C GLY A 267 5.21 21.71 -6.68
N ASP A 268 6.45 22.13 -6.43
CA ASP A 268 7.34 21.38 -5.53
C ASP A 268 6.90 21.62 -4.08
N PRO A 269 7.02 20.63 -3.18
CA PRO A 269 6.89 20.89 -1.76
C PRO A 269 7.93 21.95 -1.41
N ALA A 270 7.48 23.11 -0.92
CA ALA A 270 8.38 24.14 -0.43
C ALA A 270 9.31 23.49 0.58
N GLY A 271 10.62 23.50 0.28
CA GLY A 271 11.64 23.09 1.25
C GLY A 271 11.44 23.89 2.55
N PRO A 272 11.84 23.32 3.71
CA PRO A 272 11.63 24.00 4.98
C PRO A 272 12.29 25.39 4.94
N ALA A 273 11.51 26.41 5.30
CA ALA A 273 12.01 27.73 5.66
C ALA A 273 12.76 27.68 7.00
#